data_AF-A0A536NKR3-F1
#
_entry.id   AF-A0A536NKR3-F1
#
_cell.length_a   1.000
_cell.length_b   1.000
_cell.length_c   1.000
_cell.angle_alpha   90.00
_cell.angle_beta   90.00
_cell.angle_gamma   90.00
#
_symmetry.space_group_name_H-M   'P 1'
#
loop_
_entity.id
_entity.type
_entity.pdbx_description
1 polymer ?
#
loop_
_entity_poly.entity_id
_entity_poly.type
_entity_poly.pdbx_seq_one_letter_code
_entity_poly.pdbx_strand_id
1 'polypeptide(L)'
;MRPDLLVRLLPFTVAYTIAYAASGSAGWLGLGFGNLAAQLVFAAVAAPAMFAAAAAVQLLLTRRRGALSVPSGPDDAWFQAGFYAVNGPIEEAFFRGLAQGGISIALGAPTGFVIATAVYVLYHRLGRWTWPDTLATALVGVPLGLAFWLLPGPPSLLGVSLAHIAATCGFLGPGPYLLQKMRLV
;
A
#
# COMPACT_ATOMS: atom_id res chain seq x y z
N MET A 1 -11.50 0.62 -12.15
CA MET A 1 -10.33 1.52 -12.24
C MET A 1 -10.68 2.97 -12.59
N ARG A 2 -11.45 3.29 -13.65
CA ARG A 2 -11.76 4.70 -13.98
C ARG A 2 -12.43 5.52 -12.86
N PRO A 3 -13.42 4.99 -12.10
CA PRO A 3 -13.95 5.70 -10.94
C PRO A 3 -12.90 5.86 -9.82
N ASP A 4 -12.00 4.89 -9.69
CA ASP A 4 -10.97 4.83 -8.67
C ASP A 4 -9.90 5.92 -8.87
N LEU A 5 -9.49 6.13 -10.13
CA LEU A 5 -8.55 7.19 -10.50
C LEU A 5 -9.05 8.57 -10.12
N LEU A 6 -10.32 8.88 -10.41
CA LEU A 6 -10.88 10.21 -10.19
C LEU A 6 -11.26 10.48 -8.73
N VAL A 7 -11.75 9.47 -8.03
CA VAL A 7 -12.31 9.66 -6.68
C VAL A 7 -11.28 9.41 -5.58
N ARG A 8 -10.22 8.63 -5.84
CA ARG A 8 -9.22 8.27 -4.83
C ARG A 8 -7.82 8.75 -5.21
N LEU A 9 -7.29 8.27 -6.34
CA LEU A 9 -5.88 8.51 -6.68
C LEU A 9 -5.61 9.97 -7.01
N LEU A 10 -6.46 10.62 -7.79
CA LEU A 10 -6.29 12.04 -8.13
C LEU A 10 -6.33 12.94 -6.88
N PRO A 11 -7.31 12.84 -5.96
CA PRO A 11 -7.28 13.60 -4.71
C PRO A 11 -6.02 13.38 -3.87
N PHE A 12 -5.53 12.14 -3.76
CA PHE A 12 -4.30 11.82 -3.05
C PHE A 12 -3.07 12.45 -3.70
N THR A 13 -2.95 12.32 -5.02
CA THR A 13 -1.88 12.96 -5.78
C THR A 13 -1.92 14.48 -5.59
N VAL A 14 -3.08 15.11 -5.75
CA VAL A 14 -3.25 16.56 -5.58
C VAL A 14 -2.86 17.00 -4.18
N ALA A 15 -3.35 16.33 -3.14
CA ALA A 15 -3.02 16.66 -1.75
C ALA A 15 -1.50 16.54 -1.48
N TYR A 16 -0.88 15.46 -1.95
CA TYR A 16 0.56 15.27 -1.81
C TYR A 16 1.36 16.33 -2.57
N THR A 17 1.00 16.61 -3.83
CA THR A 17 1.68 17.60 -4.65
C THR A 17 1.58 19.01 -4.07
N ILE A 18 0.42 19.39 -3.53
CA ILE A 18 0.24 20.68 -2.83
C ILE A 18 1.17 20.75 -1.62
N ALA A 19 1.20 19.71 -0.78
CA ALA A 19 2.08 19.67 0.38
C ALA A 19 3.58 19.67 -0.01
N TYR A 20 3.94 18.97 -1.07
CA TYR A 20 5.31 18.95 -1.60
C TYR A 20 5.75 20.34 -2.07
N ALA A 21 4.91 21.03 -2.83
CA ALA A 21 5.20 22.39 -3.27
C ALA A 21 5.24 23.38 -2.09
N ALA A 22 4.24 23.34 -1.20
CA ALA A 22 4.11 24.27 -0.08
C ALA A 22 5.22 24.11 0.98
N SER A 23 5.77 22.90 1.13
CA SER A 23 6.85 22.61 2.08
C SER A 23 8.25 22.87 1.52
N GLY A 24 8.38 23.28 0.26
CA GLY A 24 9.68 23.43 -0.39
C GLY A 24 10.39 22.09 -0.60
N SER A 25 9.64 21.05 -0.99
CA SER A 25 10.17 19.70 -1.25
C SER A 25 10.75 19.02 0.00
N ALA A 26 10.10 19.18 1.14
CA ALA A 26 10.63 18.71 2.40
C ALA A 26 10.87 17.19 2.45
N GLY A 27 12.02 16.78 3.02
CA GLY A 27 12.46 15.38 3.02
C GLY A 27 11.55 14.41 3.78
N TRP A 28 10.75 14.89 4.74
CA TRP A 28 9.80 14.06 5.49
C TRP A 28 8.64 13.51 4.62
N LEU A 29 8.42 14.07 3.44
CA LEU A 29 7.45 13.56 2.46
C LEU A 29 7.93 12.26 1.78
N GLY A 30 9.20 11.91 1.92
CA GLY A 30 9.74 10.61 1.50
C GLY A 30 9.93 10.43 -0.01
N LEU A 31 9.85 11.49 -0.82
CA LEU A 31 10.05 11.38 -2.27
C LEU A 31 11.50 11.02 -2.65
N GLY A 32 12.47 11.31 -1.77
CA GLY A 32 13.86 10.93 -1.97
C GLY A 32 14.13 9.44 -1.77
N PHE A 33 15.32 8.99 -2.18
CA PHE A 33 15.73 7.58 -2.08
C PHE A 33 16.11 7.12 -0.65
N GLY A 34 16.27 8.05 0.30
CA GLY A 34 16.75 7.73 1.65
C GLY A 34 18.08 6.97 1.63
N ASN A 35 18.22 5.96 2.50
CA ASN A 35 19.28 4.96 2.34
C ASN A 35 18.86 3.92 1.29
N LEU A 36 19.30 4.12 0.04
CA LEU A 36 18.90 3.28 -1.09
C LEU A 36 19.16 1.78 -0.88
N ALA A 37 20.31 1.42 -0.29
CA ALA A 37 20.64 0.01 -0.04
C ALA A 37 19.64 -0.62 0.93
N ALA A 38 19.32 0.07 2.03
CA ALA A 38 18.33 -0.41 2.99
C ALA A 38 16.92 -0.52 2.38
N GLN A 39 16.53 0.45 1.55
CA GLN A 39 15.24 0.44 0.84
C GLN A 39 15.13 -0.76 -0.12
N LEU A 40 16.20 -1.04 -0.88
CA LEU A 40 16.23 -2.16 -1.82
C LEU A 40 16.28 -3.52 -1.11
N VAL A 41 17.06 -3.66 -0.03
CA VAL A 41 17.08 -4.88 0.79
C VAL A 41 15.71 -5.12 1.43
N PHE A 42 15.11 -4.07 1.99
CA PHE A 42 13.75 -4.16 2.51
C PHE A 42 12.77 -4.59 1.42
N ALA A 43 12.78 -3.93 0.26
CA ALA A 43 11.88 -4.29 -0.84
C ALA A 43 12.06 -5.72 -1.32
N ALA A 44 13.31 -6.19 -1.47
CA ALA A 44 13.63 -7.53 -1.92
C ALA A 44 13.07 -8.63 -1.00
N VAL A 45 12.99 -8.36 0.30
CA VAL A 45 12.43 -9.30 1.29
C VAL A 45 10.92 -9.07 1.48
N ALA A 46 10.51 -7.83 1.67
CA ALA A 46 9.15 -7.48 2.01
C ALA A 46 8.18 -7.70 0.85
N ALA A 47 8.56 -7.39 -0.40
CA ALA A 47 7.66 -7.57 -1.53
C ALA A 47 7.20 -9.04 -1.71
N PRO A 48 8.08 -10.05 -1.83
CA PRO A 48 7.64 -11.44 -1.97
C PRO A 48 6.90 -11.94 -0.71
N ALA A 49 7.35 -11.55 0.49
CA ALA A 49 6.69 -11.93 1.74
C ALA A 49 5.25 -11.37 1.81
N MET A 50 5.08 -10.10 1.47
CA MET A 50 3.77 -9.43 1.47
C MET A 50 2.86 -9.98 0.39
N PHE A 51 3.36 -10.25 -0.81
CA PHE A 51 2.59 -10.90 -1.86
C PHE A 51 2.05 -12.25 -1.41
N ALA A 52 2.92 -13.12 -0.90
CA ALA A 52 2.55 -14.45 -0.44
C ALA A 52 1.57 -14.40 0.74
N ALA A 53 1.84 -13.54 1.72
CA ALA A 53 0.96 -13.35 2.88
C ALA A 53 -0.43 -12.84 2.45
N ALA A 54 -0.47 -11.85 1.57
CA ALA A 54 -1.72 -11.29 1.07
C ALA A 54 -2.54 -12.31 0.26
N ALA A 55 -1.89 -13.09 -0.61
CA ALA A 55 -2.54 -14.18 -1.35
C ALA A 55 -3.07 -15.26 -0.40
N ALA A 56 -2.30 -15.62 0.64
CA ALA A 56 -2.74 -16.59 1.64
C ALA A 56 -3.96 -16.08 2.43
N VAL A 57 -3.95 -14.82 2.85
CA VAL A 57 -5.13 -14.21 3.50
C VAL A 57 -6.32 -14.22 2.57
N GLN A 58 -6.14 -13.87 1.29
CA GLN A 58 -7.24 -13.87 0.33
C GLN A 58 -7.82 -15.27 0.09
N LEU A 59 -6.97 -16.31 0.05
CA LEU A 59 -7.41 -17.70 0.01
C LEU A 59 -8.28 -18.05 1.23
N LEU A 60 -7.86 -17.66 2.43
CA LEU A 60 -8.61 -17.90 3.67
C LEU A 60 -9.96 -17.17 3.67
N LEU A 61 -9.99 -15.92 3.21
CA LEU A 61 -11.23 -15.14 3.11
C LEU A 61 -12.18 -15.70 2.05
N THR A 62 -11.64 -16.14 0.91
CA THR A 62 -12.42 -16.76 -0.18
C THR A 62 -13.13 -18.02 0.31
N ARG A 63 -12.44 -18.89 1.05
CA ARG A 63 -13.03 -20.11 1.62
C ARG A 63 -14.23 -19.85 2.52
N ARG A 64 -14.28 -18.68 3.18
CA ARG A 64 -15.42 -18.26 4.01
C ARG A 64 -16.55 -17.62 3.21
N ARG A 65 -16.22 -16.88 2.14
CA ARG A 65 -17.20 -16.14 1.31
C ARG A 65 -17.81 -16.98 0.20
N GLY A 66 -17.13 -18.05 -0.22
CA GLY A 66 -17.51 -18.88 -1.36
C GLY A 66 -17.34 -18.19 -2.72
N ALA A 67 -16.72 -17.00 -2.77
CA ALA A 67 -16.52 -16.23 -4.00
C ALA A 67 -15.20 -15.45 -3.96
N LEU A 68 -14.55 -15.37 -5.11
CA LEU A 68 -13.33 -14.60 -5.34
C LEU A 68 -13.43 -13.89 -6.69
N SER A 69 -13.14 -12.60 -6.71
CA SER A 69 -12.94 -11.87 -7.97
C SER A 69 -11.57 -12.22 -8.52
N VAL A 70 -11.55 -12.84 -9.69
CA VAL A 70 -10.34 -13.28 -10.38
C VAL A 70 -10.24 -12.56 -11.72
N PRO A 71 -9.05 -12.09 -12.14
CA PRO A 71 -8.83 -11.64 -13.51
C PRO A 71 -9.31 -12.66 -14.54
N SER A 72 -9.88 -12.15 -15.63
CA SER A 72 -10.41 -12.95 -16.74
C SER A 72 -9.34 -13.76 -17.49
N GLY A 73 -8.07 -13.34 -17.41
CA GLY A 73 -6.94 -13.98 -18.06
C GLY A 73 -5.61 -13.35 -17.65
N PRO A 74 -4.49 -13.81 -18.24
CA PRO A 74 -3.16 -13.30 -17.91
C PRO A 74 -3.01 -11.81 -18.26
N ASP A 75 -3.61 -11.34 -19.35
CA ASP A 75 -3.51 -9.94 -19.78
C ASP A 75 -4.21 -8.99 -18.80
N ASP A 76 -5.38 -9.39 -18.29
CA ASP A 76 -6.11 -8.66 -17.25
C ASP A 76 -5.34 -8.67 -15.92
N ALA A 77 -4.72 -9.79 -15.56
CA ALA A 77 -3.86 -9.86 -14.38
C ALA A 77 -2.67 -8.90 -14.48
N TRP A 78 -2.01 -8.83 -15.64
CA TRP A 78 -0.91 -7.89 -15.89
C TRP A 78 -1.36 -6.44 -15.92
N PHE A 79 -2.51 -6.16 -16.53
CA PHE A 79 -3.10 -4.82 -16.52
C PHE A 79 -3.39 -4.34 -15.10
N GLN A 80 -3.96 -5.21 -14.25
CA GLN A 80 -4.18 -4.92 -12.84
C GLN A 80 -2.87 -4.71 -12.08
N ALA A 81 -1.85 -5.53 -12.31
CA ALA A 81 -0.53 -5.32 -11.71
C ALA A 81 0.08 -3.95 -12.09
N GLY A 82 -0.03 -3.56 -13.37
CA GLY A 82 0.41 -2.26 -13.85
C GLY A 82 -0.34 -1.10 -13.20
N PHE A 83 -1.66 -1.23 -13.02
CA PHE A 83 -2.44 -0.26 -12.27
C PHE A 83 -2.00 -0.20 -10.80
N TYR A 84 -1.76 -1.33 -10.15
CA TYR A 84 -1.32 -1.37 -8.76
C TYR A 84 0.08 -0.77 -8.57
N ALA A 85 0.95 -0.86 -9.58
CA ALA A 85 2.25 -0.18 -9.62
C ALA A 85 2.13 1.36 -9.59
N VAL A 86 0.97 1.92 -9.94
CA VAL A 86 0.66 3.36 -9.81
C VAL A 86 -0.12 3.63 -8.51
N ASN A 87 -1.11 2.79 -8.20
CA ASN A 87 -1.94 2.91 -7.00
C ASN A 87 -1.11 2.89 -5.70
N GLY A 88 -0.25 1.88 -5.54
CA GLY A 88 0.55 1.68 -4.33
C GLY A 88 1.40 2.90 -3.96
N PRO A 89 2.23 3.44 -4.87
CA PRO A 89 3.01 4.64 -4.61
C PRO A 89 2.18 5.87 -4.29
N ILE A 90 1.03 6.07 -4.94
CA ILE A 90 0.15 7.22 -4.64
C ILE A 90 -0.46 7.11 -3.25
N GLU A 91 -0.93 5.92 -2.87
CA GLU A 91 -1.44 5.69 -1.52
C GLU A 91 -0.33 5.86 -0.48
N GLU A 92 0.87 5.32 -0.72
CA GLU A 92 1.99 5.52 0.21
C GLU A 92 2.43 6.98 0.31
N ALA A 93 2.44 7.72 -0.80
CA ALA A 93 2.70 9.16 -0.79
C ALA A 93 1.71 9.89 0.13
N PHE A 94 0.42 9.56 0.04
CA PHE A 94 -0.60 10.18 0.89
C PHE A 94 -0.51 9.72 2.35
N PHE A 95 -0.54 8.42 2.62
CA PHE A 95 -0.64 7.91 3.99
C PHE A 95 0.70 7.97 4.73
N ARG A 96 1.83 7.66 4.08
CA ARG A 96 3.15 7.58 4.74
C ARG A 96 3.90 8.89 4.58
N GLY A 97 3.96 9.42 3.37
CA GLY A 97 4.61 10.70 3.12
C GLY A 97 3.87 11.85 3.81
N LEU A 98 2.63 12.12 3.39
CA LEU A 98 1.87 13.27 3.86
C LEU A 98 1.32 13.09 5.29
N ALA A 99 0.50 12.07 5.53
CA ALA A 99 -0.15 11.90 6.83
C ALA A 99 0.86 11.48 7.93
N GLN A 100 1.56 10.36 7.76
CA GLN A 100 2.52 9.91 8.77
C GLN A 100 3.68 10.89 8.92
N GLY A 101 4.34 11.27 7.83
CA GLY A 101 5.46 12.22 7.85
C GLY A 101 5.06 13.58 8.43
N GLY A 102 3.98 14.19 7.94
CA GLY A 102 3.51 15.50 8.40
C GLY A 102 3.10 15.51 9.87
N ILE A 103 2.34 14.50 10.32
CA ILE A 103 1.96 14.39 11.73
C ILE A 103 3.19 14.09 12.61
N SER A 104 4.16 13.32 12.10
CA SER A 104 5.40 13.04 12.84
C SER A 104 6.22 14.28 13.11
N ILE A 105 6.24 15.23 12.17
CA ILE A 105 6.89 16.53 12.36
C ILE A 105 6.19 17.35 13.47
N ALA A 106 4.87 17.30 13.55
CA ALA A 106 4.09 18.08 14.51
C ALA A 106 4.03 17.44 15.91
N LEU A 107 3.88 16.11 16.00
CA LEU A 107 3.49 15.38 17.22
C LEU A 107 4.40 14.19 17.53
N GLY A 108 5.50 14.02 16.80
CA GLY A 108 6.46 12.92 16.95
C GLY A 108 6.08 11.66 16.18
N ALA A 109 7.11 10.87 15.84
CA ALA A 109 6.98 9.70 14.96
C ALA A 109 6.01 8.60 15.44
N PRO A 110 5.95 8.23 16.74
CA PRO A 110 4.96 7.25 17.21
C PRO A 110 3.52 7.71 16.95
N THR A 111 3.24 8.99 17.21
CA THR A 111 1.91 9.59 17.00
C THR A 111 1.55 9.62 15.52
N GLY A 112 2.50 10.06 14.67
CA GLY A 112 2.32 10.05 13.22
C GLY A 112 2.02 8.65 12.68
N PHE A 113 2.76 7.65 13.15
CA PHE A 113 2.54 6.25 12.78
C PHE A 113 1.14 5.75 13.15
N VAL A 114 0.72 5.96 14.41
CA VAL A 114 -0.59 5.48 14.90
C VAL A 114 -1.74 6.17 14.15
N ILE A 115 -1.70 7.50 14.03
CA ILE A 115 -2.79 8.25 13.40
C ILE A 115 -2.86 7.93 11.91
N ALA A 116 -1.73 7.93 11.19
CA ALA A 116 -1.74 7.62 9.76
C ALA A 116 -2.20 6.19 9.47
N THR A 117 -1.80 5.22 10.29
CA THR A 117 -2.30 3.84 10.18
C THR A 117 -3.80 3.77 10.42
N ALA A 118 -4.32 4.47 11.44
CA ALA A 118 -5.76 4.54 11.68
C ALA A 118 -6.51 5.17 10.50
N VAL A 119 -6.00 6.28 9.95
CA VAL A 119 -6.57 6.94 8.76
C VAL A 119 -6.57 6.00 7.55
N TYR A 120 -5.50 5.26 7.31
CA TYR A 120 -5.40 4.25 6.25
C TYR A 120 -6.45 3.13 6.38
N VAL A 121 -6.64 2.61 7.60
CA VAL A 121 -7.64 1.57 7.89
C VAL A 121 -9.06 2.11 7.74
N LEU A 122 -9.34 3.30 8.29
CA LEU A 122 -10.65 3.94 8.21
C LEU A 122 -11.02 4.28 6.76
N TYR A 123 -10.05 4.73 5.95
CA TYR A 123 -10.25 4.98 4.54
C TYR A 123 -10.77 3.74 3.80
N HIS A 124 -10.14 2.58 3.99
CA HIS A 124 -10.60 1.32 3.38
C HIS A 124 -12.01 0.95 3.87
N ARG A 125 -12.28 1.15 5.17
CA ARG A 125 -13.61 0.89 5.74
C ARG A 125 -14.68 1.77 5.11
N LEU A 126 -14.42 3.08 4.97
CA LEU A 126 -15.31 4.05 4.32
C LEU A 126 -15.47 3.78 2.82
N GLY A 127 -14.46 3.19 2.19
CA GLY A 127 -14.50 2.60 0.85
C GLY A 127 -15.40 1.37 0.71
N ARG A 128 -16.19 1.03 1.75
CA ARG A 128 -17.14 -0.09 1.81
C ARG A 128 -16.50 -1.47 1.80
N TRP A 129 -15.21 -1.58 2.15
CA TRP A 129 -14.56 -2.87 2.34
C TRP A 129 -15.19 -3.59 3.53
N THR A 130 -15.32 -4.91 3.45
CA THR A 130 -15.80 -5.71 4.58
C THR A 130 -14.80 -5.63 5.74
N TRP A 131 -15.24 -5.87 6.97
CA TRP A 131 -14.33 -5.86 8.13
C TRP A 131 -13.16 -6.84 7.97
N PRO A 132 -13.35 -8.09 7.51
CA PRO A 132 -12.21 -8.98 7.28
C PRO A 132 -11.20 -8.45 6.25
N ASP A 133 -11.65 -7.80 5.17
CA ASP A 133 -10.73 -7.18 4.20
C ASP A 133 -10.01 -5.97 4.81
N THR A 134 -10.75 -5.17 5.58
CA THR A 134 -10.21 -3.98 6.26
C THR A 134 -9.15 -4.36 7.29
N LEU A 135 -9.33 -5.46 8.01
CA LEU A 135 -8.32 -5.98 8.93
C LEU A 135 -7.13 -6.57 8.18
N ALA A 136 -7.37 -7.23 7.04
CA ALA A 136 -6.30 -7.69 6.16
C ALA A 136 -5.45 -6.53 5.64
N THR A 137 -6.06 -5.39 5.27
CA THR A 137 -5.29 -4.19 4.90
C THR A 137 -4.54 -3.60 6.08
N ALA A 138 -5.09 -3.63 7.30
CA ALA A 138 -4.36 -3.22 8.50
C ALA A 138 -3.07 -4.04 8.74
N LEU A 139 -3.10 -5.35 8.46
CA LEU A 139 -1.93 -6.23 8.53
C LEU A 139 -0.81 -5.82 7.56
N VAL A 140 -1.16 -5.15 6.46
CA VAL A 140 -0.20 -4.53 5.53
C VAL A 140 0.18 -3.12 6.01
N GLY A 141 -0.77 -2.35 6.51
CA GLY A 141 -0.56 -0.94 6.85
C GLY A 141 0.42 -0.71 8.00
N VAL A 142 0.38 -1.57 9.02
CA VAL A 142 1.28 -1.54 10.19
C VAL A 142 2.75 -1.74 9.80
N PRO A 143 3.15 -2.84 9.14
CA PRO A 143 4.55 -3.06 8.79
C PRO A 143 5.10 -2.00 7.83
N LEU A 144 4.29 -1.48 6.89
CA LEU A 144 4.72 -0.39 6.01
C LEU A 144 4.91 0.92 6.77
N GLY A 145 4.00 1.27 7.68
CA GLY A 145 4.15 2.45 8.53
C GLY A 145 5.38 2.35 9.44
N LEU A 146 5.64 1.18 10.02
CA LEU A 146 6.86 0.93 10.79
C LEU A 146 8.12 1.03 9.92
N ALA A 147 8.11 0.47 8.71
CA ALA A 147 9.24 0.56 7.80
C ALA A 147 9.54 2.00 7.37
N PHE A 148 8.50 2.81 7.07
CA PHE A 148 8.67 4.22 6.74
C PHE A 148 9.32 5.02 7.89
N TRP A 149 9.03 4.64 9.13
CA TRP A 149 9.61 5.27 10.32
C TRP A 149 11.02 4.75 10.64
N LEU A 150 11.23 3.44 10.59
CA LEU A 150 12.37 2.78 11.22
C LEU A 150 13.50 2.40 10.25
N LEU A 151 13.27 2.41 8.93
CA LEU A 151 14.35 2.17 7.98
C LEU A 151 15.43 3.27 8.11
N PRO A 152 16.72 2.92 8.01
CA PRO A 152 17.80 3.86 8.25
C PRO A 152 17.85 4.95 7.17
N GLY A 153 18.35 6.12 7.55
CA GLY A 153 18.48 7.28 6.67
C GLY A 153 17.22 8.16 6.66
N PRO A 154 17.18 9.17 5.76
CA PRO A 154 15.98 9.98 5.59
C PRO A 154 14.78 9.12 5.18
N PRO A 155 13.54 9.49 5.58
CA PRO A 155 12.34 8.79 5.14
C PRO A 155 12.29 8.64 3.63
N SER A 156 11.83 7.48 3.16
CA SER A 156 11.68 7.19 1.73
C SER A 156 10.47 6.32 1.49
N LEU A 157 9.74 6.64 0.42
CA LEU A 157 8.59 5.88 -0.04
C LEU A 157 8.98 4.68 -0.90
N LEU A 158 10.24 4.54 -1.32
CA LEU A 158 10.65 3.54 -2.31
C LEU A 158 10.33 2.11 -1.86
N GLY A 159 10.92 1.68 -0.74
CA GLY A 159 10.78 0.30 -0.26
C GLY A 159 9.34 -0.02 0.15
N VAL A 160 8.69 0.91 0.84
CA VAL A 160 7.30 0.73 1.28
C VAL A 160 6.31 0.70 0.11
N SER A 161 6.55 1.48 -0.96
CA SER A 161 5.71 1.43 -2.17
C SER A 161 5.86 0.11 -2.90
N LEU A 162 7.09 -0.42 -3.05
CA LEU A 162 7.32 -1.72 -3.67
C LEU A 162 6.64 -2.86 -2.89
N ALA A 163 6.75 -2.83 -1.56
CA ALA A 163 6.08 -3.79 -0.69
C ALA A 163 4.55 -3.65 -0.74
N HIS A 164 4.02 -2.42 -0.80
CA HIS A 164 2.59 -2.18 -0.97
C HIS A 164 2.10 -2.74 -2.31
N ILE A 165 2.75 -2.41 -3.43
CA ILE A 165 2.39 -2.94 -4.76
C ILE A 165 2.28 -4.47 -4.71
N ALA A 166 3.26 -5.14 -4.11
CA ALA A 166 3.27 -6.58 -3.98
C ALA A 166 2.13 -7.10 -3.08
N ALA A 167 1.85 -6.44 -1.95
CA ALA A 167 0.70 -6.76 -1.11
C ALA A 167 -0.63 -6.64 -1.86
N THR A 168 -0.84 -5.54 -2.61
CA THR A 168 -2.05 -5.32 -3.40
C THR A 168 -2.18 -6.37 -4.49
N CYS A 169 -1.10 -6.66 -5.22
CA CYS A 169 -1.06 -7.72 -6.23
C CYS A 169 -1.30 -9.11 -5.63
N GLY A 170 -0.87 -9.37 -4.40
CA GLY A 170 -1.13 -10.65 -3.72
C GLY A 170 -2.59 -10.77 -3.28
N PHE A 171 -3.18 -9.69 -2.79
CA PHE A 171 -4.55 -9.67 -2.29
C PHE A 171 -5.60 -9.62 -3.42
N LEU A 172 -5.30 -8.86 -4.47
CA LEU A 172 -6.19 -8.54 -5.59
C LEU A 172 -5.53 -8.91 -6.92
N GLY A 173 -6.33 -9.16 -7.96
CA GLY A 173 -5.81 -9.34 -9.32
C GLY A 173 -4.83 -10.52 -9.47
N PRO A 174 -3.51 -10.29 -9.61
CA PRO A 174 -2.51 -11.35 -9.83
C PRO A 174 -2.53 -12.53 -8.84
N GLY A 175 -2.66 -12.27 -7.53
CA GLY A 175 -2.70 -13.30 -6.50
C GLY A 175 -3.93 -14.20 -6.63
N PRO A 176 -5.16 -13.64 -6.67
CA PRO A 176 -6.37 -14.39 -7.03
C PRO A 176 -6.24 -15.21 -8.32
N TYR A 177 -5.64 -14.64 -9.37
CA TYR A 177 -5.39 -15.34 -10.62
C TYR A 177 -4.46 -16.55 -10.44
N LEU A 178 -3.37 -16.38 -9.69
CA LEU A 178 -2.44 -17.46 -9.36
C LEU A 178 -3.13 -18.57 -8.54
N LEU A 179 -3.90 -18.22 -7.51
CA LEU A 179 -4.64 -19.18 -6.70
C LEU A 179 -5.60 -20.02 -7.54
N GLN A 180 -6.32 -19.40 -8.48
CA GLN A 180 -7.21 -20.10 -9.42
C GLN A 180 -6.42 -21.05 -10.33
N LYS A 181 -5.29 -20.60 -10.90
CA LYS A 181 -4.44 -21.47 -11.75
C LYS A 181 -3.86 -22.66 -10.99
N MET A 182 -3.59 -22.49 -9.70
CA MET A 182 -3.15 -23.56 -8.80
C MET A 182 -4.29 -24.46 -8.30
N ARG A 183 -5.55 -24.17 -8.67
CA ARG A 183 -6.76 -24.90 -8.22
C ARG A 183 -6.94 -24.90 -6.70
N LEU A 184 -6.54 -23.80 -6.06
CA LEU A 184 -6.72 -23.60 -4.61
C LEU A 184 -8.05 -22.90 -4.27
N VAL A 185 -8.70 -22.34 -5.28
CA VAL A 185 -10.00 -21.64 -5.28
C VAL A 185 -10.74 -21.92 -6.58
#